data_AF-A0A4V3K638-F1
#
_entry.id   AF-A0A4V3K638-F1
#
_cell.length_a   1.000
_cell.length_b   1.000
_cell.length_c   1.000
_cell.angle_alpha   90.00
_cell.angle_beta   90.00
_cell.angle_gamma   90.00
#
_symmetry.space_group_name_H-M   'P 1'
#
loop_
_entity.id
_entity.type
_entity.pdbx_description
1 polymer ?
#
loop_
_entity_poly.entity_id
_entity_poly.type
_entity_poly.pdbx_seq_one_letter_code
_entity_poly.pdbx_strand_id
1 'polypeptide(L)'
;MQAGSAEVDVAIVGEGLAGTALTIVLAKTERKVALVDPHRIHHEEFRAEKTRTEQMALFEKLGLGPVFRSLVTPMTDLHVFRFGELFERKDGPEFAFS
;
A
#
# COMPACT_ATOMS: atom_id res chain seq x y z
N MET A 1 -7.44 -3.51 32.31
CA MET A 1 -8.04 -4.62 31.53
C MET A 1 -6.90 -5.58 31.22
N GLN A 2 -6.94 -6.82 31.70
CA GLN A 2 -5.92 -7.81 31.36
C GLN A 2 -6.18 -8.26 29.93
N ALA A 3 -5.20 -8.13 29.04
CA ALA A 3 -5.37 -8.57 27.65
C ALA A 3 -5.52 -10.10 27.65
N GLY A 4 -6.65 -10.60 27.13
CA GLY A 4 -6.86 -12.03 26.94
C GLY A 4 -5.99 -12.55 25.80
N SER A 5 -5.56 -13.81 25.88
CA SER A 5 -4.89 -14.49 24.78
C SER A 5 -5.89 -14.91 23.70
N ALA A 6 -5.54 -14.73 22.43
CA ALA A 6 -6.31 -15.23 21.29
C ALA A 6 -5.43 -16.17 20.44
N GLU A 7 -5.97 -17.33 20.09
CA GLU A 7 -5.33 -18.28 19.16
C GLU A 7 -5.79 -17.97 17.72
N VAL A 8 -4.86 -17.92 16.77
CA VAL A 8 -5.11 -17.61 15.35
C VAL A 8 -4.21 -18.47 14.45
N ASP A 9 -4.64 -18.73 13.21
CA ASP A 9 -3.83 -19.46 12.23
C ASP A 9 -2.67 -18.61 11.72
N VAL A 10 -2.90 -17.31 11.56
CA VAL A 10 -1.90 -16.34 11.09
C VAL A 10 -1.99 -15.06 11.91
N ALA A 11 -0.88 -14.68 12.55
CA ALA A 11 -0.71 -13.36 13.14
C ALA A 11 0.20 -12.51 12.23
N ILE A 12 -0.30 -11.35 11.80
CA ILE A 12 0.41 -10.38 10.98
C ILE A 12 0.76 -9.19 11.87
N VAL A 13 2.04 -8.85 11.96
CA VAL A 13 2.53 -7.71 12.74
C VAL A 13 2.86 -6.57 11.79
N GLY A 14 2.12 -5.46 11.89
CA GLY A 14 2.22 -4.25 11.08
C GLY A 14 1.05 -4.08 10.10
N GLU A 15 0.28 -3.01 10.28
CA GLU A 15 -0.85 -2.57 9.43
C GLU A 15 -0.38 -1.58 8.33
N GLY A 16 0.85 -1.77 7.85
CA GLY A 16 1.33 -1.09 6.65
C GLY A 16 0.75 -1.70 5.36
N LEU A 17 1.12 -1.14 4.21
CA LEU A 17 0.67 -1.61 2.89
C LEU A 17 0.76 -3.13 2.72
N ALA A 18 1.90 -3.73 3.10
CA ALA A 18 2.13 -5.16 2.96
C ALA A 18 1.22 -6.00 3.88
N GLY A 19 1.10 -5.63 5.15
CA GLY A 19 0.28 -6.36 6.12
C GLY A 19 -1.20 -6.28 5.81
N THR A 20 -1.68 -5.09 5.42
CA THR A 20 -3.07 -4.89 4.98
C THR A 20 -3.36 -5.64 3.69
N ALA A 21 -2.46 -5.60 2.69
CA ALA A 21 -2.61 -6.37 1.47
C ALA A 21 -2.67 -7.89 1.72
N LEU A 22 -1.78 -8.42 2.58
CA LEU A 22 -1.80 -9.83 2.97
C LEU A 22 -3.09 -10.20 3.70
N THR A 23 -3.55 -9.34 4.61
CA THR A 23 -4.81 -9.52 5.33
C THR A 23 -5.99 -9.60 4.37
N ILE A 24 -6.07 -8.72 3.37
CA ILE A 24 -7.12 -8.74 2.33
C ILE A 24 -7.12 -10.07 1.57
N VAL A 25 -5.94 -10.61 1.24
CA VAL A 25 -5.83 -11.89 0.55
C VAL A 25 -6.27 -13.04 1.45
N LEU A 26 -5.81 -13.07 2.71
CA LEU A 26 -6.12 -14.14 3.64
C LEU A 26 -7.58 -14.09 4.15
N ALA A 27 -8.20 -12.92 4.20
CA ALA A 27 -9.61 -12.76 4.56
C ALA A 27 -10.57 -13.47 3.59
N LYS A 28 -10.10 -13.83 2.38
CA LYS A 28 -10.84 -14.63 1.40
C LYS A 28 -10.68 -16.14 1.61
N THR A 29 -9.98 -16.56 2.66
CA THR A 29 -9.73 -17.97 3.01
C THR A 29 -10.40 -18.29 4.35
N GLU A 30 -10.55 -19.56 4.69
CA GLU A 30 -11.15 -20.01 5.97
C GLU A 30 -10.19 -19.89 7.17
N ARG A 31 -9.18 -19.02 7.10
CA ARG A 31 -8.17 -18.84 8.15
C ARG A 31 -8.60 -17.78 9.15
N LYS A 32 -8.39 -18.07 10.44
CA LYS A 32 -8.45 -17.07 11.51
C LYS A 32 -7.18 -16.23 11.48
N VAL A 33 -7.32 -14.96 11.10
CA VAL A 33 -6.20 -14.01 10.95
C VAL A 33 -6.31 -12.90 11.99
N ALA A 34 -5.20 -12.58 12.66
CA ALA A 34 -5.05 -11.36 13.44
C ALA A 34 -4.09 -10.40 12.74
N LEU A 35 -4.50 -9.15 12.55
CA LEU A 35 -3.62 -8.03 12.17
C LEU A 35 -3.38 -7.18 13.41
N VAL A 36 -2.10 -6.94 13.73
CA VAL A 36 -1.70 -6.25 14.95
C VAL A 36 -0.75 -5.12 14.58
N ASP A 37 -1.11 -3.89 14.93
CA ASP A 37 -0.24 -2.71 14.80
C ASP A 37 -0.14 -1.98 16.15
N PRO A 38 1.04 -1.48 16.54
CA PRO A 38 1.18 -0.67 17.75
C PRO A 38 0.49 0.70 17.63
N HIS A 39 0.25 1.20 16.42
CA HIS A 39 -0.40 2.48 16.18
C HIS A 39 -1.90 2.28 16.05
N ARG A 40 -2.65 2.92 16.94
CA ARG A 40 -4.12 2.94 16.89
C ARG A 40 -4.66 3.75 15.71
N ILE A 41 -3.91 4.75 15.26
CA ILE A 41 -4.27 5.67 14.19
C ILE A 41 -3.13 5.64 13.18
N HIS A 42 -3.45 5.45 11.91
CA HIS A 42 -2.46 5.50 10.84
C HIS A 42 -1.86 6.91 10.74
N HIS A 43 -0.63 7.00 10.24
CA HIS A 43 -0.03 8.31 9.92
C HIS A 43 -0.85 9.03 8.85
N GLU A 44 -0.90 10.36 8.91
CA GLU A 44 -1.58 11.18 7.89
C GLU A 44 -0.91 11.04 6.51
N GLU A 45 0.42 10.90 6.49
CA GLU A 45 1.20 10.72 5.27
C GLU A 45 1.38 9.23 4.92
N PHE A 46 0.96 8.86 3.71
CA PHE A 46 1.27 7.56 3.14
C PHE A 46 2.65 7.57 2.46
N ARG A 47 3.69 7.19 3.23
CA ARG A 47 5.07 7.10 2.74
C ARG A 47 5.17 6.04 1.62
N ALA A 48 6.01 6.31 0.61
CA ALA A 48 6.07 5.60 -0.69
C ALA A 48 5.00 6.07 -1.70
N GLU A 49 4.91 7.39 -1.86
CA GLU A 49 3.87 8.14 -2.57
C GLU A 49 3.80 7.92 -4.09
N LYS A 50 4.60 7.01 -4.67
CA LYS A 50 4.67 6.82 -6.12
C LYS A 50 4.54 5.37 -6.52
N THR A 51 3.54 5.09 -7.34
CA THR A 51 3.25 3.76 -7.87
C THR A 51 3.34 3.76 -9.39
N ARG A 52 3.71 2.61 -9.96
CA ARG A 52 3.73 2.38 -11.40
C ARG A 52 2.53 1.52 -11.79
N THR A 53 2.39 1.31 -13.09
CA THR A 53 1.34 0.46 -13.66
C THR A 53 1.33 -0.95 -13.06
N GLU A 54 2.49 -1.53 -12.73
CA GLU A 54 2.54 -2.87 -12.14
C GLU A 54 1.92 -2.91 -10.75
N GLN A 55 2.18 -1.90 -9.91
CA GLN A 55 1.53 -1.80 -8.59
C GLN A 55 0.04 -1.51 -8.71
N MET A 56 -0.37 -0.66 -9.66
CA MET A 56 -1.79 -0.43 -9.92
C MET A 56 -2.51 -1.73 -10.31
N ALA A 57 -1.89 -2.59 -11.11
CA ALA A 57 -2.45 -3.90 -11.45
C ALA A 57 -2.58 -4.83 -10.22
N LEU A 58 -1.72 -4.70 -9.21
CA LEU A 58 -1.86 -5.44 -7.95
C LEU A 58 -3.05 -4.91 -7.14
N PHE A 59 -3.25 -3.59 -7.07
CA PHE A 59 -4.42 -3.00 -6.41
C PHE A 59 -5.74 -3.43 -7.07
N GLU A 60 -5.77 -3.51 -8.40
CA GLU A 60 -6.93 -4.07 -9.13
C GLU A 60 -7.22 -5.52 -8.69
N LYS A 61 -6.19 -6.37 -8.63
CA LYS A 61 -6.33 -7.77 -8.18
C LYS A 61 -6.81 -7.89 -6.73
N LEU A 62 -6.46 -6.92 -5.89
CA LEU A 62 -6.94 -6.84 -4.51
C LEU A 62 -8.39 -6.31 -4.41
N GLY A 63 -8.96 -5.78 -5.49
CA GLY A 63 -10.27 -5.12 -5.50
C GLY A 63 -10.23 -3.66 -5.03
N LEU A 64 -9.04 -3.07 -4.92
CA LEU A 64 -8.81 -1.70 -4.44
C LEU A 64 -8.62 -0.69 -5.58
N GLY A 65 -8.57 -1.14 -6.83
CA GLY A 65 -8.27 -0.32 -8.00
C GLY A 65 -9.08 0.98 -8.11
N PRO A 66 -10.43 0.94 -8.02
CA PRO A 66 -11.25 2.15 -8.09
C PRO A 66 -10.93 3.17 -6.98
N VAL A 67 -10.72 2.69 -5.74
CA VAL A 67 -10.38 3.54 -4.60
C VAL A 67 -9.01 4.18 -4.82
N PHE A 68 -8.00 3.40 -5.20
CA PHE A 68 -6.67 3.92 -5.47
C PHE A 68 -6.67 4.96 -6.58
N ARG A 69 -7.37 4.70 -7.70
CA ARG A 69 -7.49 5.63 -8.83
C ARG A 69 -8.13 6.97 -8.45
N SER A 70 -9.06 6.98 -7.49
CA SER A 70 -9.67 8.23 -7.02
C SER A 70 -8.77 9.09 -6.12
N LEU A 71 -7.69 8.51 -5.59
CA LEU A 71 -6.80 9.17 -4.63
C LEU A 71 -5.46 9.63 -5.24
N VAL A 72 -5.13 9.14 -6.44
CA VAL A 72 -3.85 9.43 -7.08
C VAL A 72 -4.00 10.40 -8.25
N THR A 73 -3.00 11.24 -8.41
CA THR A 73 -2.77 12.05 -9.59
C THR A 73 -1.92 11.25 -10.61
N PRO A 74 -2.43 10.98 -11.82
CA PRO A 74 -1.66 10.34 -12.87
C PRO A 74 -0.68 11.33 -13.51
N MET A 75 0.52 10.84 -13.84
CA MET A 75 1.56 11.58 -14.55
C MET A 75 2.18 10.68 -15.61
N THR A 76 2.59 11.27 -16.73
CA THR A 76 3.17 10.53 -17.88
C THR A 76 4.59 10.98 -18.23
N ASP A 77 5.01 12.13 -17.69
CA ASP A 77 6.32 12.72 -17.90
C ASP A 77 7.01 12.84 -16.54
N LEU A 78 8.14 12.15 -16.38
CA LEU A 78 8.95 12.20 -15.16
C LEU A 78 10.35 12.67 -15.45
N HIS A 79 10.75 13.74 -14.76
CA HIS A 79 12.13 14.20 -14.71
C HIS A 79 12.77 13.80 -13.38
N VAL A 80 13.78 12.93 -13.45
CA VAL A 80 14.58 12.52 -12.30
C VAL A 80 15.82 13.40 -12.24
N PHE A 81 15.97 14.14 -11.14
CA PHE A 81 17.18 14.93 -10.88
C PHE A 81 18.05 14.24 -9.83
N ARG A 82 19.37 14.30 -9.99
CA ARG A 82 20.35 13.84 -9.00
C ARG A 82 21.44 14.89 -8.88
N PHE A 83 21.75 15.30 -7.65
CA PHE A 83 22.76 16.32 -7.37
C PHE A 83 22.55 17.64 -8.14
N GLY A 84 21.29 18.03 -8.37
CA GLY A 84 20.93 19.24 -9.11
C GLY A 84 20.88 19.11 -10.63
N GLU A 85 21.35 17.98 -11.17
CA GLU A 85 21.39 17.73 -12.62
C GLU A 85 20.24 16.84 -13.07
N LEU A 86 19.73 17.07 -14.28
CA LEU A 86 18.76 16.18 -14.91
C LEU A 86 19.45 14.85 -15.20
N PHE A 87 19.08 13.82 -14.46
CA PHE A 87 19.67 12.49 -14.55
C PHE A 87 18.96 11.62 -15.58
N GLU A 88 17.62 11.68 -15.62
CA GLU A 88 16.81 10.81 -16.47
C GLU A 88 15.46 11.45 -16.79
N ARG A 89 14.97 11.25 -18.01
CA ARG A 89 13.57 11.46 -18.36
C ARG A 89 12.91 10.10 -18.54
N LYS A 90 11.77 9.90 -17.90
CA LYS A 90 10.99 8.67 -17.99
C LYS A 90 9.64 8.99 -18.59
N ASP A 91 9.33 8.26 -19.64
CA ASP A 91 8.00 8.20 -20.21
C ASP A 91 7.23 7.03 -19.61
N GLY A 92 5.96 7.26 -19.33
CA GLY A 92 5.03 6.21 -18.94
C GLY A 92 4.19 6.57 -17.73
N PRO A 93 3.03 5.91 -17.57
CA PRO A 93 2.09 6.21 -16.50
C PRO A 93 2.69 5.86 -15.14
N GLU A 94 2.86 6.88 -14.32
CA GLU A 94 3.10 6.79 -12.90
C GLU A 94 1.97 7.52 -12.15
N PHE A 95 1.77 7.17 -10.88
CA PHE A 95 0.65 7.65 -10.09
C PHE A 95 1.17 8.07 -8.72
N ALA A 96 0.90 9.31 -8.32
CA ALA A 96 1.33 9.84 -7.03
C ALA A 96 0.19 10.53 -6.28
N PHE A 97 0.30 10.60 -4.95
CA PHE A 97 -0.67 11.34 -4.13
C PHE A 97 -0.32 12.84 -4.14
N SER A 98 -1.34 13.71 -4.05
CA SER A 98 -1.22 15.17 -4.10
C SER A 98 -1.92 15.82 -2.92
#